data_AF-A0A8C7Z7I2-F1
#
_entry.id   AF-A0A8C7Z7I2-F1
#
_cell.length_a   1.000
_cell.length_b   1.000
_cell.length_c   1.000
_cell.angle_alpha   90.00
_cell.angle_beta   90.00
_cell.angle_gamma   90.00
#
_symmetry.space_group_name_H-M   'P 1'
#
loop_
_entity.id
_entity.type
_entity.pdbx_description
1 polymer ?
#
loop_
_entity_poly.entity_id
_entity_poly.type
_entity_poly.pdbx_seq_one_letter_code
_entity_poly.pdbx_strand_id
1 'polypeptide(L)'
;LAREYCKIFSAEARTIESFGPCLEVIPVYLIFRPANVVPYATVETDLTGAYQKYSSLDHKGRLDVRTSSTVEQKCCAFQHWIFQWTNGNLLLTRLEGVDTKITNIGFSVKSTGYQGLSVAGNPQIFEQFVSQHKCNYFCGLFGLRSLKVLESLATPTRSKGSRSPLLQRKTTASPSTPQNSRKAAGSPRVSRKVEQDGCKTPARQKDADPPKSNLADIK
;
A
#
# COMPACT_ATOMS: atom_id res chain seq x y z
N LEU A 1 -8.01 2.87 -8.89
CA LEU A 1 -7.34 2.15 -7.77
C LEU A 1 -8.08 0.87 -7.36
N ALA A 2 -9.17 0.94 -6.60
CA ALA A 2 -9.84 -0.26 -6.03
C ALA A 2 -10.17 -1.38 -7.04
N ARG A 3 -10.59 -1.02 -8.27
CA ARG A 3 -10.83 -1.98 -9.36
C ARG A 3 -9.61 -2.82 -9.73
N GLU A 4 -8.41 -2.25 -9.69
CA GLU A 4 -7.18 -2.95 -10.05
C GLU A 4 -6.78 -3.95 -8.95
N TYR A 5 -6.89 -3.57 -7.68
CA TYR A 5 -6.76 -4.51 -6.57
C TYR A 5 -7.80 -5.64 -6.63
N CYS A 6 -9.05 -5.34 -7.02
CA CYS A 6 -10.07 -6.37 -7.20
C CYS A 6 -9.75 -7.33 -8.34
N LYS A 7 -9.14 -6.87 -9.45
CA LYS A 7 -8.68 -7.78 -10.52
C LYS A 7 -7.67 -8.81 -10.01
N ILE A 8 -6.72 -8.38 -9.17
CA ILE A 8 -5.68 -9.25 -8.58
C ILE A 8 -6.33 -10.24 -7.61
N PHE A 9 -7.06 -9.74 -6.60
CA PHE A 9 -7.83 -10.56 -5.66
C PHE A 9 -8.72 -11.59 -6.37
N SER A 10 -9.35 -11.21 -7.48
CA SER A 10 -10.24 -12.09 -8.23
C SER A 10 -9.51 -13.03 -9.18
N ALA A 11 -8.26 -12.76 -9.54
CA ALA A 11 -7.39 -13.71 -10.24
C ALA A 11 -6.93 -14.81 -9.29
N GLU A 12 -6.56 -14.44 -8.06
CA GLU A 12 -6.28 -15.39 -6.97
C GLU A 12 -7.54 -16.21 -6.60
N ALA A 13 -8.70 -15.55 -6.42
CA ALA A 13 -9.95 -16.25 -6.11
C ALA A 13 -10.34 -17.29 -7.19
N ARG A 14 -10.04 -17.03 -8.47
CA ARG A 14 -10.33 -17.97 -9.57
C ARG A 14 -9.49 -19.25 -9.56
N THR A 15 -8.38 -19.32 -8.82
CA THR A 15 -7.63 -20.58 -8.67
C THR A 15 -8.15 -21.44 -7.52
N ILE A 16 -9.11 -20.92 -6.74
CA ILE A 16 -9.71 -21.59 -5.58
C ILE A 16 -11.15 -21.94 -5.92
N GLU A 17 -11.39 -23.17 -6.38
CA GLU A 17 -12.71 -23.65 -6.81
C GLU A 17 -13.82 -23.38 -5.77
N SER A 18 -13.53 -23.64 -4.49
CA SER A 18 -14.46 -23.42 -3.38
C SER A 18 -14.74 -21.95 -3.04
N PHE A 19 -14.11 -20.99 -3.73
CA PHE A 19 -14.52 -19.59 -3.68
C PHE A 19 -15.79 -19.35 -4.51
N GLY A 20 -16.00 -20.06 -5.62
CA GLY A 20 -17.12 -19.84 -6.54
C GLY A 20 -17.10 -18.44 -7.20
N PRO A 21 -18.27 -17.81 -7.44
CA PRO A 21 -18.34 -16.52 -8.14
C PRO A 21 -17.46 -15.43 -7.50
N CYS A 22 -16.59 -14.83 -8.30
CA CYS A 22 -15.65 -13.79 -7.88
C CYS A 22 -16.31 -12.41 -7.76
N LEU A 23 -15.75 -11.55 -6.90
CA LEU A 23 -16.11 -10.13 -6.86
C LEU A 23 -15.65 -9.43 -8.16
N GLU A 24 -16.37 -8.40 -8.58
CA GLU A 24 -16.00 -7.59 -9.74
C GLU A 24 -16.37 -6.14 -9.51
N VAL A 25 -15.38 -5.24 -9.57
CA VAL A 25 -15.63 -3.80 -9.54
C VAL A 25 -15.96 -3.32 -10.94
N ILE A 26 -17.17 -2.80 -11.13
CA ILE A 26 -17.62 -2.29 -12.42
C ILE A 26 -16.84 -1.01 -12.80
N PRO A 27 -16.63 -0.75 -14.10
CA PRO A 27 -15.99 0.47 -14.55
C PRO A 27 -16.94 1.67 -14.44
N VAL A 28 -16.42 2.79 -13.92
CA VAL A 28 -17.07 4.10 -13.95
C VAL A 28 -16.35 4.96 -14.98
N TYR A 29 -17.11 5.62 -15.86
CA TYR A 29 -16.62 6.47 -16.93
C TYR A 29 -17.01 7.92 -16.69
N LEU A 30 -16.11 8.86 -16.95
CA LEU A 30 -16.41 10.28 -16.97
C LEU A 30 -16.83 10.69 -18.38
N ILE A 31 -18.04 11.25 -18.54
CA ILE A 31 -18.52 11.80 -19.81
C ILE A 31 -18.58 13.33 -19.76
N PHE A 32 -18.28 13.96 -20.89
CA PHE A 32 -18.43 15.39 -21.13
C PHE A 32 -19.66 15.65 -22.01
N ARG A 33 -20.46 16.66 -21.63
CA ARG A 33 -21.77 16.97 -22.21
C ARG A 33 -21.89 18.50 -22.40
N PRO A 34 -21.36 19.07 -23.50
CA PRO A 34 -21.24 20.52 -23.66
C PRO A 34 -22.58 21.28 -23.71
N ALA A 35 -23.68 20.60 -24.03
CA ALA A 35 -25.03 21.18 -24.06
C ALA A 35 -25.75 21.17 -22.70
N ASN A 36 -25.11 20.71 -21.62
CA ASN A 36 -25.72 20.60 -20.28
C ASN A 36 -25.09 21.56 -19.28
N VAL A 37 -25.93 22.23 -18.47
CA VAL A 37 -25.51 23.11 -17.35
C VAL A 37 -24.58 22.40 -16.36
N VAL A 38 -24.70 21.07 -16.22
CA VAL A 38 -23.72 20.21 -15.55
C VAL A 38 -22.98 19.41 -16.62
N PRO A 39 -21.84 19.91 -17.14
CA PRO A 39 -21.19 19.37 -18.33
C PRO A 39 -20.39 18.09 -18.07
N TYR A 40 -20.13 17.73 -16.82
CA TYR A 40 -19.47 16.47 -16.45
C TYR A 40 -20.45 15.55 -15.72
N ALA A 41 -20.43 14.27 -16.05
CA ALA A 41 -21.16 13.23 -15.31
C ALA A 41 -20.39 11.92 -15.27
N THR A 42 -20.58 11.14 -14.21
CA THR A 42 -20.13 9.74 -14.15
C THR A 42 -21.23 8.83 -14.64
N VAL A 43 -20.88 7.83 -15.46
CA VAL A 43 -21.78 6.75 -15.88
C VAL A 43 -21.13 5.40 -15.62
N GLU A 44 -21.93 4.39 -15.32
CA GLU A 44 -21.53 3.02 -15.06
C GLU A 44 -22.60 2.04 -15.55
N THR A 45 -22.35 0.74 -15.48
CA THR A 45 -23.33 -0.28 -15.85
C THR A 45 -24.44 -0.35 -14.81
N ASP A 46 -25.69 -0.25 -15.25
CA ASP A 46 -26.85 -0.45 -14.37
C ASP A 46 -26.86 -1.89 -13.82
N LEU A 47 -27.15 -2.04 -12.53
CA LEU A 47 -27.05 -3.30 -11.80
C LEU A 47 -28.45 -3.83 -11.47
N THR A 48 -28.93 -4.76 -12.29
CA THR A 48 -30.25 -5.37 -12.14
C THR A 48 -30.29 -6.34 -10.95
N GLY A 49 -30.92 -5.93 -9.84
CA GLY A 49 -31.19 -6.80 -8.70
C GLY A 49 -31.30 -6.06 -7.37
N ALA A 50 -31.15 -6.78 -6.26
CA ALA A 50 -31.28 -6.22 -4.91
C ALA A 50 -30.01 -5.48 -4.48
N TYR A 51 -30.01 -4.16 -4.62
CA TYR A 51 -28.89 -3.29 -4.22
C TYR A 51 -28.65 -3.34 -2.71
N GLN A 52 -27.42 -3.65 -2.32
CA GLN A 52 -27.01 -3.89 -0.93
C GLN A 52 -25.75 -3.13 -0.56
N LYS A 53 -25.59 -2.84 0.74
CA LYS A 53 -24.38 -2.24 1.34
C LYS A 53 -23.68 -3.30 2.17
N TYR A 54 -22.68 -3.95 1.59
CA TYR A 54 -21.96 -5.09 2.19
C TYR A 54 -20.98 -4.66 3.29
N SER A 55 -20.45 -3.44 3.19
CA SER A 55 -19.76 -2.76 4.29
C SER A 55 -19.88 -1.25 4.10
N SER A 56 -19.97 -0.51 5.21
CA SER A 56 -20.12 0.95 5.24
C SER A 56 -19.63 1.52 6.56
N LEU A 57 -19.53 2.84 6.69
CA LEU A 57 -19.30 3.49 7.99
C LEU A 57 -20.62 3.76 8.71
N ASP A 58 -20.65 3.57 10.03
CA ASP A 58 -21.77 3.94 10.88
C ASP A 58 -21.77 5.45 11.20
N HIS A 59 -22.77 5.88 11.97
CA HIS A 59 -22.97 7.25 12.45
C HIS A 59 -21.83 7.79 13.36
N LYS A 60 -20.85 6.96 13.73
CA LYS A 60 -19.65 7.30 14.52
C LYS A 60 -18.36 7.10 13.70
N GLY A 61 -18.47 6.91 12.38
CA GLY A 61 -17.33 6.67 11.48
C GLY A 61 -16.73 5.26 11.59
N ARG A 62 -17.39 4.35 12.31
CA ARG A 62 -16.92 2.98 12.57
C ARG A 62 -17.30 2.08 11.40
N LEU A 63 -16.39 1.24 10.94
CA LEU A 63 -16.69 0.26 9.89
C LEU A 63 -17.72 -0.79 10.38
N ASP A 64 -18.92 -0.74 9.80
CA ASP A 64 -19.90 -1.83 9.86
C ASP A 64 -19.47 -2.92 8.87
N VAL A 65 -19.12 -4.08 9.41
CA VAL A 65 -18.71 -5.27 8.65
C VAL A 65 -19.72 -6.35 8.92
N ARG A 66 -20.67 -6.49 8.01
CA ARG A 66 -21.67 -7.55 8.04
C ARG A 66 -21.06 -8.83 7.47
N THR A 67 -21.60 -9.97 7.88
CA THR A 67 -21.13 -11.31 7.47
C THR A 67 -22.29 -12.31 7.37
N SER A 68 -23.52 -11.81 7.20
CA SER A 68 -24.74 -12.62 7.14
C SER A 68 -24.91 -13.31 5.79
N SER A 69 -24.49 -12.67 4.69
CA SER A 69 -24.49 -13.26 3.35
C SER A 69 -23.11 -13.71 2.89
N THR A 70 -23.07 -14.62 1.91
CA THR A 70 -21.83 -15.08 1.27
C THR A 70 -21.08 -13.93 0.60
N VAL A 71 -21.79 -12.95 0.04
CA VAL A 71 -21.18 -11.76 -0.59
C VAL A 71 -20.57 -10.84 0.47
N GLU A 72 -21.27 -10.58 1.57
CA GLU A 72 -20.74 -9.82 2.70
C GLU A 72 -19.44 -10.44 3.25
N GLN A 73 -19.40 -11.77 3.39
CA GLN A 73 -18.19 -12.48 3.82
C GLN A 73 -17.04 -12.35 2.80
N LYS A 74 -17.33 -12.39 1.49
CA LYS A 74 -16.33 -12.13 0.44
C LYS A 74 -15.82 -10.69 0.44
N CYS A 75 -16.69 -9.70 0.66
CA CYS A 75 -16.31 -8.30 0.83
C CYS A 75 -15.40 -8.10 2.07
N CYS A 76 -15.75 -8.71 3.19
CA CYS A 76 -14.94 -8.74 4.41
C CYS A 76 -13.56 -9.40 4.19
N ALA A 77 -13.50 -10.48 3.41
CA ALA A 77 -12.24 -11.11 3.02
C ALA A 77 -11.41 -10.24 2.07
N PHE A 78 -12.03 -9.53 1.13
CA PHE A 78 -11.34 -8.57 0.25
C PHE A 78 -10.79 -7.36 1.03
N GLN A 79 -11.53 -6.84 2.03
CA GLN A 79 -11.06 -5.82 2.97
C GLN A 79 -9.82 -6.29 3.77
N HIS A 80 -9.79 -7.55 4.19
CA HIS A 80 -8.64 -8.13 4.88
C HIS A 80 -7.45 -8.37 3.92
N TRP A 81 -7.72 -8.93 2.73
CA TRP A 81 -6.71 -9.16 1.70
C TRP A 81 -6.01 -7.87 1.30
N ILE A 82 -6.75 -6.79 1.01
CA ILE A 82 -6.16 -5.51 0.57
C ILE A 82 -5.42 -4.78 1.70
N PHE A 83 -5.89 -4.93 2.95
CA PHE A 83 -5.15 -4.48 4.13
C PHE A 83 -3.80 -5.21 4.24
N GLN A 84 -3.78 -6.54 4.12
CA GLN A 84 -2.53 -7.31 4.20
C GLN A 84 -1.60 -7.01 3.00
N TRP A 85 -2.14 -6.96 1.78
CA TRP A 85 -1.42 -6.69 0.53
C TRP A 85 -0.75 -5.30 0.53
N THR A 86 -1.40 -4.29 1.10
CA THR A 86 -0.86 -2.92 1.20
C THR A 86 -0.05 -2.68 2.49
N ASN A 87 0.30 -3.73 3.24
CA ASN A 87 1.00 -3.65 4.53
C ASN A 87 0.31 -2.71 5.55
N GLY A 88 -1.03 -2.74 5.58
CA GLY A 88 -1.86 -1.95 6.47
C GLY A 88 -1.96 -0.47 6.13
N ASN A 89 -1.71 -0.08 4.88
CA ASN A 89 -1.74 1.34 4.45
C ASN A 89 -3.02 1.75 3.72
N LEU A 90 -3.77 0.83 3.13
CA LEU A 90 -5.06 1.08 2.48
C LEU A 90 -6.14 0.11 2.98
N LEU A 91 -7.34 0.64 3.22
CA LEU A 91 -8.52 -0.12 3.65
C LEU A 91 -9.74 0.31 2.84
N LEU A 92 -10.59 -0.63 2.41
CA LEU A 92 -11.87 -0.30 1.77
C LEU A 92 -12.95 -0.10 2.84
N THR A 93 -13.61 1.06 2.81
CA THR A 93 -14.49 1.57 3.87
C THR A 93 -15.97 1.59 3.50
N ARG A 94 -16.27 1.42 2.20
CA ARG A 94 -17.63 1.26 1.69
C ARG A 94 -17.59 0.31 0.48
N LEU A 95 -18.46 -0.71 0.49
CA LEU A 95 -18.61 -1.71 -0.57
C LEU A 95 -20.11 -1.93 -0.77
N GLU A 96 -20.63 -1.59 -1.94
CA GLU A 96 -22.06 -1.62 -2.27
C GLU A 96 -22.26 -2.21 -3.67
N GLY A 97 -23.45 -2.68 -4.02
CA GLY A 97 -23.73 -3.24 -5.34
C GLY A 97 -24.81 -4.32 -5.34
N VAL A 98 -24.75 -5.23 -6.32
CA VAL A 98 -25.71 -6.32 -6.52
C VAL A 98 -24.95 -7.62 -6.77
N ASP A 99 -25.26 -8.66 -5.99
CA ASP A 99 -24.50 -9.89 -5.90
C ASP A 99 -22.98 -9.61 -5.86
N THR A 100 -22.17 -10.28 -6.68
CA THR A 100 -20.72 -10.07 -6.69
C THR A 100 -20.26 -8.85 -7.50
N LYS A 101 -21.19 -8.09 -8.13
CA LYS A 101 -20.88 -6.83 -8.83
C LYS A 101 -20.86 -5.67 -7.82
N ILE A 102 -19.69 -5.03 -7.70
CA ILE A 102 -19.42 -4.00 -6.70
C ILE A 102 -19.25 -2.63 -7.37
N THR A 103 -19.87 -1.61 -6.78
CA THR A 103 -19.69 -0.19 -7.10
C THR A 103 -19.59 0.67 -5.82
N ASN A 104 -19.62 2.01 -5.98
CA ASN A 104 -19.66 3.04 -4.96
C ASN A 104 -18.55 2.90 -3.89
N ILE A 105 -17.35 2.47 -4.30
CA ILE A 105 -16.31 2.04 -3.37
C ILE A 105 -15.69 3.21 -2.62
N GLY A 106 -15.83 3.20 -1.30
CA GLY A 106 -15.06 4.05 -0.39
C GLY A 106 -13.76 3.37 0.02
N PHE A 107 -12.71 4.16 0.19
CA PHE A 107 -11.45 3.70 0.77
C PHE A 107 -10.90 4.76 1.74
N SER A 108 -9.94 4.33 2.56
CA SER A 108 -9.14 5.21 3.41
C SER A 108 -7.68 4.80 3.35
N VAL A 109 -6.79 5.73 3.69
CA VAL A 109 -5.34 5.53 3.75
C VAL A 109 -4.85 5.82 5.16
N LYS A 110 -3.84 5.08 5.62
CA LYS A 110 -3.32 5.20 7.00
C LYS A 110 -2.58 6.53 7.23
N SER A 111 -1.95 7.06 6.19
CA SER A 111 -1.25 8.35 6.18
C SER A 111 -1.60 9.17 4.93
N THR A 112 -1.67 10.50 5.09
CA THR A 112 -1.94 11.43 3.99
C THR A 112 -0.86 11.31 2.91
N GLY A 113 -1.25 11.34 1.63
CA GLY A 113 -0.31 11.27 0.52
C GLY A 113 0.22 9.87 0.18
N TYR A 114 -0.30 8.80 0.80
CA TYR A 114 0.03 7.43 0.42
C TYR A 114 -0.14 7.21 -1.10
N GLN A 115 0.91 6.74 -1.78
CA GLN A 115 0.96 6.59 -3.25
C GLN A 115 0.60 7.86 -4.04
N GLY A 116 0.80 9.06 -3.48
CA GLY A 116 0.45 10.34 -4.11
C GLY A 116 -1.05 10.66 -4.10
N LEU A 117 -1.87 9.88 -3.39
CA LEU A 117 -3.31 10.11 -3.28
C LEU A 117 -3.60 11.37 -2.43
N SER A 118 -4.42 12.28 -2.96
CA SER A 118 -4.89 13.50 -2.29
C SER A 118 -5.96 13.24 -1.21
N VAL A 119 -5.86 12.11 -0.51
CA VAL A 119 -6.78 11.67 0.54
C VAL A 119 -6.10 11.85 1.90
N ALA A 120 -6.84 12.42 2.86
CA ALA A 120 -6.37 12.58 4.23
C ALA A 120 -6.19 11.22 4.93
N GLY A 121 -5.09 11.09 5.67
CA GLY A 121 -4.82 9.90 6.49
C GLY A 121 -5.81 9.79 7.66
N ASN A 122 -6.39 8.61 7.83
CA ASN A 122 -7.18 8.24 9.00
C ASN A 122 -6.62 6.94 9.58
N PRO A 123 -5.75 6.99 10.60
CA PRO A 123 -5.20 5.77 11.21
C PRO A 123 -6.21 5.04 12.11
N GLN A 124 -7.15 5.77 12.73
CA GLN A 124 -8.09 5.23 13.71
C GLN A 124 -8.98 4.11 13.13
N ILE A 125 -9.40 4.23 11.87
CA ILE A 125 -10.20 3.19 11.21
C ILE A 125 -9.40 1.90 10.95
N PHE A 126 -8.08 1.96 10.82
CA PHE A 126 -7.21 0.79 10.65
C PHE A 126 -7.04 0.03 11.97
N GLU A 127 -6.81 0.76 13.07
CA GLU A 127 -6.79 0.21 14.43
C GLU A 127 -8.13 -0.43 14.77
N GLN A 128 -9.23 0.25 14.45
CA GLN A 128 -10.56 -0.31 14.63
C GLN A 128 -10.76 -1.59 13.80
N PHE A 129 -10.40 -1.60 12.52
CA PHE A 129 -10.51 -2.77 11.65
C PHE A 129 -9.74 -3.97 12.21
N VAL A 130 -8.50 -3.78 12.68
CA VAL A 130 -7.71 -4.83 13.34
C VAL A 130 -8.42 -5.39 14.58
N SER A 131 -8.96 -4.52 15.45
CA SER A 131 -9.64 -4.95 16.68
C SER A 131 -10.95 -5.72 16.43
N GLN A 132 -11.71 -5.31 15.40
CA GLN A 132 -13.06 -5.81 15.13
C GLN A 132 -13.11 -6.96 14.12
N HIS A 133 -12.18 -7.04 13.18
CA HIS A 133 -12.20 -8.06 12.13
C HIS A 133 -12.17 -9.48 12.74
N LYS A 134 -13.09 -10.31 12.28
CA LYS A 134 -13.13 -11.74 12.53
C LYS A 134 -12.90 -12.43 11.19
N CYS A 135 -11.83 -13.22 11.09
CA CYS A 135 -11.56 -14.01 9.89
C CYS A 135 -12.73 -14.96 9.63
N ASN A 136 -13.20 -15.00 8.39
CA ASN A 136 -14.26 -15.90 7.94
C ASN A 136 -13.68 -17.00 7.01
N TYR A 137 -14.55 -17.85 6.48
CA TYR A 137 -14.18 -18.93 5.54
C TYR A 137 -13.30 -18.44 4.37
N PHE A 138 -13.68 -17.35 3.72
CA PHE A 138 -12.94 -16.78 2.58
C PHE A 138 -11.60 -16.15 3.00
N CYS A 139 -11.48 -15.59 4.22
CA CYS A 139 -10.17 -15.21 4.77
C CYS A 139 -9.23 -16.43 4.92
N GLY A 140 -9.80 -17.59 5.28
CA GLY A 140 -9.08 -18.86 5.39
C GLY A 140 -8.62 -19.41 4.04
N LEU A 141 -9.46 -19.35 3.00
CA LEU A 141 -9.10 -19.76 1.64
C LEU A 141 -7.88 -19.01 1.08
N PHE A 142 -7.75 -17.73 1.40
CA PHE A 142 -6.60 -16.89 1.02
C PHE A 142 -5.39 -17.01 1.96
N GLY A 143 -5.44 -17.86 3.00
CA GLY A 143 -4.36 -18.01 3.98
C GLY A 143 -4.01 -16.72 4.75
N LEU A 144 -4.96 -15.80 4.91
CA LEU A 144 -4.71 -14.47 5.48
C LEU A 144 -4.36 -14.57 6.98
N ARG A 145 -3.33 -13.84 7.41
CA ARG A 145 -2.87 -13.87 8.80
C ARG A 145 -3.85 -13.13 9.71
N SER A 146 -4.33 -13.79 10.76
CA SER A 146 -5.22 -13.16 11.75
C SER A 146 -4.63 -11.85 12.29
N LEU A 147 -5.35 -10.74 12.09
CA LEU A 147 -4.87 -9.40 12.43
C LEU A 147 -4.52 -9.22 13.92
N LYS A 148 -5.15 -10.00 14.81
CA LYS A 148 -4.87 -10.00 16.25
C LYS A 148 -3.52 -10.63 16.61
N VAL A 149 -3.04 -11.56 15.79
CA VAL A 149 -1.68 -12.11 15.90
C VAL A 149 -0.65 -11.09 15.41
N LEU A 150 -0.98 -10.32 14.37
CA LEU A 150 -0.13 -9.24 13.89
C LEU A 150 0.00 -8.10 14.93
N GLU A 151 -1.10 -7.72 15.58
CA GLU A 151 -1.11 -6.78 16.71
C GLU A 151 -0.23 -7.28 17.87
N SER A 152 -0.37 -8.55 18.24
CA SER A 152 0.42 -9.20 19.31
C SER A 152 1.93 -9.29 19.01
N LEU A 153 2.32 -9.32 17.73
CA LEU A 153 3.71 -9.29 17.27
C LEU A 153 4.24 -7.85 17.09
N ALA A 154 3.35 -6.89 16.87
CA ALA A 154 3.69 -5.48 16.70
C ALA A 154 3.86 -4.73 18.04
N THR A 155 3.28 -5.23 19.15
CA THR A 155 3.61 -4.71 20.48
C THR A 155 5.07 -5.05 20.81
N PRO A 156 5.96 -4.05 21.05
CA PRO A 156 7.31 -4.36 21.50
C PRO A 156 7.22 -5.07 22.86
N THR A 157 7.96 -6.15 23.03
CA THR A 157 8.10 -6.81 24.32
C THR A 157 8.53 -5.78 25.36
N ARG A 158 7.70 -5.53 26.38
CA ARG A 158 8.09 -4.76 27.57
C ARG A 158 9.47 -5.23 27.99
N SER A 159 10.41 -4.30 28.16
CA SER A 159 11.78 -4.58 28.57
C SER A 159 11.78 -5.24 29.95
N LYS A 160 11.73 -6.58 29.96
CA LYS A 160 11.71 -7.42 31.15
C LYS A 160 13.07 -7.23 31.82
N GLY A 161 13.08 -6.36 32.84
CA GLY A 161 14.29 -5.70 33.31
C GLY A 161 15.44 -6.68 33.54
N SER A 162 16.58 -6.42 32.91
CA SER A 162 17.74 -7.31 32.97
C SER A 162 18.28 -7.40 34.40
N ARG A 163 17.94 -8.48 35.08
CA ARG A 163 18.66 -8.94 36.28
C ARG A 163 19.62 -10.03 35.83
N SER A 164 20.82 -9.62 35.45
CA SER A 164 21.91 -10.51 35.05
C SER A 164 22.14 -11.60 36.11
N PRO A 165 22.16 -12.89 35.74
CA PRO A 165 22.45 -13.97 36.68
C PRO A 165 23.96 -14.18 36.84
N LEU A 166 24.40 -14.45 38.08
CA LEU A 166 25.76 -14.92 38.47
C LEU A 166 26.90 -13.90 38.19
N LEU A 167 27.95 -13.79 39.01
CA LEU A 167 28.60 -14.78 39.87
C LEU A 167 28.91 -14.27 41.29
N GLN A 168 28.94 -15.18 42.26
CA GLN A 168 29.66 -14.99 43.53
C GLN A 168 31.06 -15.61 43.44
N ARG A 169 32.11 -14.83 43.71
CA ARG A 169 33.38 -15.34 44.26
C ARG A 169 34.16 -14.23 44.98
N LYS A 170 34.45 -14.43 46.27
CA LYS A 170 35.44 -13.63 47.02
C LYS A 170 36.80 -14.31 46.92
N THR A 171 37.89 -13.56 46.71
CA THR A 171 39.20 -13.77 47.35
C THR A 171 40.17 -12.61 47.05
N THR A 172 40.49 -11.84 48.11
CA THR A 172 41.82 -11.30 48.50
C THR A 172 42.89 -10.85 47.49
N ALA A 173 43.44 -9.67 47.81
CA ALA A 173 44.85 -9.24 47.67
C ALA A 173 45.35 -8.57 46.36
N SER A 174 46.28 -7.63 46.57
CA SER A 174 46.94 -6.72 45.61
C SER A 174 48.48 -6.83 45.81
N PRO A 175 49.35 -5.96 45.25
CA PRO A 175 49.35 -5.25 43.96
C PRO A 175 50.70 -5.40 43.19
N SER A 176 50.79 -5.04 41.89
CA SER A 176 52.08 -4.72 41.22
C SER A 176 51.93 -3.88 39.94
N THR A 177 52.82 -2.90 39.76
CA THR A 177 53.20 -2.19 38.51
C THR A 177 54.64 -2.66 38.12
N PRO A 178 55.34 -2.23 37.01
CA PRO A 178 55.15 -1.01 36.19
C PRO A 178 55.34 -1.12 34.64
N GLN A 179 55.09 0.00 33.98
CA GLN A 179 55.65 0.55 32.71
C GLN A 179 56.50 -0.35 31.78
N ASN A 180 56.16 -0.38 30.47
CA ASN A 180 56.95 0.38 29.47
C ASN A 180 56.22 0.64 28.14
N SER A 181 56.95 1.15 27.12
CA SER A 181 56.47 2.26 26.29
C SER A 181 57.08 2.35 24.87
N ARG A 182 56.48 3.26 24.06
CA ARG A 182 57.03 3.97 22.86
C ARG A 182 57.01 3.29 21.47
N LYS A 183 56.81 4.19 20.49
CA LYS A 183 57.12 4.15 19.03
C LYS A 183 56.25 3.31 18.09
N ALA A 184 56.18 3.59 16.78
CA ALA A 184 55.99 4.87 16.03
C ALA A 184 56.10 4.66 14.51
N ALA A 185 55.28 5.41 13.74
CA ALA A 185 55.43 5.72 12.30
C ALA A 185 55.40 4.55 11.28
N GLY A 186 54.98 4.83 10.04
CA GLY A 186 54.93 3.82 8.98
C GLY A 186 54.00 4.11 7.79
N SER A 187 54.02 5.33 7.23
CA SER A 187 53.36 5.64 5.95
C SER A 187 54.41 5.86 4.87
N PRO A 188 54.18 5.35 3.65
CA PRO A 188 54.34 6.23 2.48
C PRO A 188 53.17 6.12 1.47
N ARG A 189 53.21 7.00 0.47
CA ARG A 189 52.16 7.23 -0.55
C ARG A 189 52.83 7.60 -1.88
N VAL A 190 52.05 7.63 -2.99
CA VAL A 190 52.43 8.16 -4.33
C VAL A 190 53.51 7.28 -5.05
N SER A 191 53.64 7.14 -6.38
CA SER A 191 53.19 7.97 -7.53
C SER A 191 53.06 7.24 -8.89
N ARG A 192 52.01 7.60 -9.68
CA ARG A 192 51.96 7.78 -11.17
C ARG A 192 52.38 6.56 -12.06
N LYS A 193 52.22 6.47 -13.40
CA LYS A 193 51.83 7.41 -14.49
C LYS A 193 51.19 6.64 -15.70
N VAL A 194 50.13 7.19 -16.31
CA VAL A 194 49.72 7.35 -17.76
C VAL A 194 50.34 6.38 -18.83
N GLU A 195 49.65 5.84 -19.87
CA GLU A 195 49.07 6.54 -21.06
C GLU A 195 47.96 5.77 -21.89
N GLN A 196 47.63 6.33 -23.07
CA GLN A 196 46.49 6.22 -24.03
C GLN A 196 46.32 4.89 -24.84
N ASP A 197 45.36 4.68 -25.76
CA ASP A 197 44.37 5.55 -26.49
C ASP A 197 42.97 4.82 -26.62
N GLY A 198 41.92 5.20 -27.38
CA GLY A 198 41.68 6.20 -28.44
C GLY A 198 40.18 6.40 -28.76
N CYS A 199 39.69 7.24 -29.71
CA CYS A 199 40.02 7.50 -31.14
C CYS A 199 39.14 6.64 -32.09
N LYS A 200 38.23 7.16 -32.94
CA LYS A 200 37.81 8.55 -33.28
C LYS A 200 36.39 8.60 -33.90
N THR A 201 35.76 9.77 -33.91
CA THR A 201 34.55 10.12 -34.72
C THR A 201 34.92 10.96 -35.94
N PRO A 202 33.98 11.18 -36.89
CA PRO A 202 33.79 12.52 -37.45
C PRO A 202 32.32 13.00 -37.49
N ALA A 203 32.13 14.31 -37.69
CA ALA A 203 30.84 15.01 -37.85
C ALA A 203 30.64 15.46 -39.34
N ARG A 204 29.69 16.30 -39.79
CA ARG A 204 28.95 17.43 -39.15
C ARG A 204 27.83 17.99 -40.07
N GLN A 205 26.75 18.56 -39.50
CA GLN A 205 25.70 19.50 -40.03
C GLN A 205 24.60 19.65 -38.92
N LYS A 206 23.74 20.67 -38.71
CA LYS A 206 23.49 22.08 -39.18
C LYS A 206 23.14 22.32 -40.66
N ASP A 207 22.22 23.21 -41.06
CA ASP A 207 21.37 24.22 -40.38
C ASP A 207 20.01 24.36 -41.14
N ALA A 208 19.00 25.22 -40.88
CA ALA A 208 18.90 26.52 -40.17
C ALA A 208 17.50 26.74 -39.50
N ASP A 209 16.97 27.98 -39.47
CA ASP A 209 15.67 28.42 -38.89
C ASP A 209 14.92 29.41 -39.88
N PRO A 210 13.83 30.17 -39.59
CA PRO A 210 12.67 30.22 -40.50
C PRO A 210 12.23 31.63 -41.01
N PRO A 211 11.25 31.71 -41.93
CA PRO A 211 10.55 32.97 -42.28
C PRO A 211 9.19 33.14 -41.56
N LYS A 212 8.64 34.38 -41.59
CA LYS A 212 7.31 34.76 -41.07
C LYS A 212 6.45 35.42 -42.16
N SER A 213 5.16 35.64 -41.84
CA SER A 213 4.14 36.40 -42.60
C SER A 213 3.51 35.63 -43.80
N ASN A 214 2.27 35.90 -44.22
CA ASN A 214 1.44 37.08 -43.97
C ASN A 214 -0.09 36.82 -43.84
N LEU A 215 -0.75 37.87 -43.34
CA LEU A 215 -2.20 38.17 -43.23
C LEU A 215 -3.09 37.85 -44.46
N ALA A 216 -4.35 37.43 -44.24
CA ALA A 216 -5.54 37.79 -45.03
C ALA A 216 -6.87 37.31 -44.40
N ASP A 217 -7.88 38.18 -44.34
CA ASP A 217 -9.27 37.86 -43.95
C ASP A 217 -10.11 37.33 -45.13
N ILE A 218 -11.06 36.42 -44.87
CA ILE A 218 -12.21 36.16 -45.76
C ILE A 218 -13.50 36.03 -44.93
N LYS A 219 -14.16 37.19 -44.78
CA LYS A 219 -15.60 37.47 -44.88
C LYS A 219 -16.63 36.42 -44.40
#